data_AF-A0A5M8PKQ5-F1
#
_entry.id   AF-A0A5M8PKQ5-F1
#
_cell.length_a   1.000
_cell.length_b   1.000
_cell.length_c   1.000
_cell.angle_alpha   90.00
_cell.angle_beta   90.00
_cell.angle_gamma   90.00
#
_symmetry.space_group_name_H-M   'P 1'
#
loop_
_entity.id
_entity.type
_entity.pdbx_description
1 polymer ?
#
loop_
_entity_poly.entity_id
_entity_poly.type
_entity_poly.pdbx_seq_one_letter_code
_entity_poly.pdbx_strand_id
1 'polypeptide(L)'
;MEMPWMLIFDNYDNPGAFGDVKSYFPSGNGNIIVTSRHAESKRLGCPIPVDSLSKVEAVELLLHKSEKEDTEANRSEAGKIVKRLVCLPLVVDQAAAYISLRHLPITQFLKQYEQRKEALMKYVPNSPLWEYRRCLDDAERETSLSVFTTWEMSFSQIAEMDQEQDAIGHFLTLLSYFNPAKISEFIFSECSAENFLAGSMPEWLKVFYPHGA
;
A
#
# COMPACT_ATOMS: atom_id res chain seq x y z
N MET A 1 32.71 -25.01 -10.30
CA MET A 1 31.74 -24.97 -9.19
C MET A 1 30.50 -24.28 -9.71
N GLU A 2 29.34 -24.93 -9.66
CA GLU A 2 28.08 -24.24 -9.92
C GLU A 2 27.87 -23.18 -8.84
N MET A 3 27.53 -21.94 -9.25
CA MET A 3 27.20 -20.89 -8.29
C MET A 3 25.79 -21.14 -7.73
N PRO A 4 25.59 -21.08 -6.40
CA PRO A 4 24.27 -21.16 -5.83
C PRO A 4 23.42 -19.99 -6.36
N TRP A 5 22.22 -20.28 -6.85
CA TRP A 5 21.30 -19.27 -7.36
C TRP A 5 19.96 -19.32 -6.64
N MET A 6 19.25 -18.19 -6.68
CA MET A 6 17.90 -18.03 -6.17
C MET A 6 17.05 -17.29 -7.21
N LEU A 7 15.83 -17.77 -7.43
CA LEU A 7 14.83 -17.16 -8.31
C LEU A 7 13.58 -16.81 -7.50
N ILE A 8 13.06 -15.60 -7.67
CA ILE A 8 11.87 -15.12 -6.97
C ILE A 8 10.78 -14.83 -8.01
N PHE A 9 9.66 -15.55 -7.91
CA PHE A 9 8.41 -15.20 -8.58
C PHE A 9 7.58 -14.39 -7.60
N ASP A 10 7.58 -13.08 -7.79
CA ASP A 10 6.80 -12.17 -6.93
C ASP A 10 5.36 -12.02 -7.44
N ASN A 11 4.40 -12.02 -6.51
CA ASN A 11 2.99 -11.72 -6.75
C ASN A 11 2.30 -12.66 -7.77
N TYR A 12 2.56 -13.97 -7.68
CA TYR A 12 1.94 -15.01 -8.53
C TYR A 12 0.48 -15.28 -8.13
N ASP A 13 -0.39 -14.28 -8.28
CA ASP A 13 -1.77 -14.32 -7.77
C ASP A 13 -2.80 -14.79 -8.79
N ASN A 14 -2.43 -14.88 -10.06
CA ASN A 14 -3.32 -15.34 -11.13
C ASN A 14 -2.69 -16.53 -11.87
N PRO A 15 -2.78 -17.75 -11.30
CA PRO A 15 -2.23 -18.94 -11.94
C PRO A 15 -2.84 -19.24 -13.31
N GLY A 16 -4.04 -18.74 -13.63
CA GLY A 16 -4.69 -18.92 -14.92
C GLY A 16 -4.25 -17.93 -16.01
N ALA A 17 -3.60 -16.82 -15.65
CA ALA A 17 -3.06 -15.86 -16.62
C ALA A 17 -1.79 -16.36 -17.32
N PHE A 18 -1.14 -17.37 -16.76
CA PHE A 18 0.07 -17.99 -17.28
C PHE A 18 -0.16 -19.49 -17.44
N GLY A 19 0.65 -20.16 -18.27
CA GLY A 19 0.70 -21.62 -18.28
C GLY A 19 1.21 -22.19 -16.95
N ASP A 20 1.63 -23.46 -16.95
CA ASP A 20 2.27 -24.02 -15.76
C ASP A 20 3.54 -23.25 -15.41
N VAL A 21 3.55 -22.52 -14.28
CA VAL A 21 4.70 -21.72 -13.83
C VAL A 21 5.97 -22.57 -13.67
N LYS A 22 5.83 -23.88 -13.42
CA LYS A 22 6.96 -24.81 -13.33
C LYS A 22 7.73 -24.93 -14.65
N SER A 23 7.11 -24.60 -15.79
CA SER A 23 7.80 -24.57 -17.09
C SER A 23 8.90 -23.49 -17.17
N TYR A 24 8.87 -22.49 -16.29
CA TYR A 24 9.89 -21.45 -16.19
C TYR A 24 10.97 -21.76 -15.15
N PHE A 25 10.89 -22.91 -14.46
CA PHE A 25 11.85 -23.24 -13.43
C PHE A 25 13.19 -23.65 -14.05
N PRO A 26 14.31 -23.02 -13.65
CA PRO A 26 15.62 -23.43 -14.12
C PRO A 26 15.92 -24.87 -13.67
N SER A 27 16.64 -25.62 -14.49
CA SER A 27 17.21 -26.91 -14.10
C SER A 27 18.48 -26.69 -13.28
N GLY A 28 18.75 -27.57 -12.32
CA GLY A 28 19.97 -27.56 -11.50
C GLY A 28 19.74 -27.25 -10.03
N ASN A 29 20.83 -27.09 -9.28
CA ASN A 29 20.79 -26.87 -7.82
C ASN A 29 20.63 -25.38 -7.50
N GLY A 30 19.41 -24.95 -7.17
CA GLY A 30 19.11 -23.61 -6.68
C GLY A 30 17.80 -23.56 -5.91
N ASN A 31 17.45 -22.36 -5.42
CA ASN A 31 16.25 -22.14 -4.63
C ASN A 31 15.23 -21.29 -5.38
N ILE A 32 13.95 -21.62 -5.27
CA ILE A 32 12.88 -20.84 -5.87
C ILE A 32 11.94 -20.40 -4.74
N ILE A 33 11.67 -19.10 -4.68
CA ILE A 33 10.66 -18.51 -3.80
C ILE A 33 9.51 -18.02 -4.68
N VAL A 34 8.29 -18.36 -4.30
CA VAL A 34 7.07 -17.85 -4.95
C VAL A 34 6.23 -17.16 -3.90
N THR A 35 5.96 -15.87 -4.07
CA THR A 35 4.99 -15.14 -3.24
C THR A 35 3.64 -15.13 -3.96
N SER A 36 2.56 -15.41 -3.22
CA SER A 36 1.21 -15.51 -3.80
C SER A 36 0.14 -15.43 -2.72
N ARG A 37 -0.97 -14.78 -3.03
CA ARG A 37 -2.24 -14.81 -2.29
C ARG A 37 -3.15 -15.94 -2.75
N HIS A 38 -2.87 -16.55 -3.91
CA HIS A 38 -3.71 -17.60 -4.47
C HIS A 38 -3.47 -18.96 -3.79
N ALA A 39 -4.51 -19.52 -3.17
CA ALA A 39 -4.41 -20.75 -2.38
C ALA A 39 -3.78 -21.95 -3.13
N GLU A 40 -4.07 -22.07 -4.43
CA GLU A 40 -3.50 -23.12 -5.29
C GLU A 40 -1.98 -23.08 -5.42
N SER A 41 -1.33 -21.95 -5.18
CA SER A 41 0.14 -21.81 -5.28
C SER A 41 0.87 -22.68 -4.27
N LYS A 42 0.19 -23.17 -3.22
CA LYS A 42 0.74 -24.15 -2.27
C LYS A 42 1.24 -25.44 -2.92
N ARG A 43 0.76 -25.79 -4.13
CA ARG A 43 1.21 -26.97 -4.90
C ARG A 43 2.62 -26.81 -5.52
N LEU A 44 3.20 -25.62 -5.46
CA LEU A 44 4.49 -25.31 -6.08
C LEU A 44 5.69 -25.74 -5.23
N GLY A 45 5.52 -25.91 -3.93
CA GLY A 45 6.61 -26.23 -3.02
C GLY A 45 6.16 -26.35 -1.56
N CYS A 46 7.05 -26.00 -0.63
CA CYS A 46 6.73 -25.92 0.79
C CYS A 46 6.10 -24.54 1.10
N PRO A 47 4.80 -24.46 1.44
CA PRO A 47 4.17 -23.19 1.70
C PRO A 47 4.58 -22.63 3.06
N ILE A 48 4.94 -21.35 3.10
CA ILE A 48 5.14 -20.58 4.33
C ILE A 48 3.98 -19.59 4.43
N PRO A 49 2.97 -19.84 5.28
CA PRO A 49 1.89 -18.87 5.49
C PRO A 49 2.48 -17.60 6.12
N VAL A 50 2.07 -16.45 5.61
CA VAL A 50 2.39 -15.13 6.17
C VAL A 50 1.09 -14.54 6.67
N ASP A 51 0.87 -14.62 7.97
CA ASP A 51 -0.33 -14.11 8.63
C ASP A 51 -0.19 -12.64 9.02
N SER A 52 -1.30 -12.03 9.48
CA SER A 52 -1.26 -10.75 10.17
C SER A 52 -0.36 -10.80 11.41
N LEU A 53 0.09 -9.64 11.88
CA LEU A 53 0.86 -9.53 13.11
C LEU A 53 0.05 -10.06 14.31
N SER A 54 0.74 -10.57 15.32
CA SER A 54 0.13 -10.70 16.63
C SER A 54 -0.32 -9.33 17.14
N LYS A 55 -1.29 -9.31 18.05
CA LYS A 55 -1.75 -8.05 18.66
C LYS A 55 -0.60 -7.27 19.32
N VAL A 56 0.37 -7.97 19.91
CA VAL A 56 1.51 -7.35 20.59
C VAL A 56 2.43 -6.68 19.57
N GLU A 57 2.85 -7.42 18.53
CA GLU A 57 3.69 -6.88 17.45
C GLU A 57 3.01 -5.70 16.74
N ALA A 58 1.70 -5.78 16.52
CA ALA A 58 0.95 -4.69 15.89
C ALA A 58 0.91 -3.43 16.77
N VAL A 59 0.70 -3.58 18.09
CA VAL A 59 0.74 -2.45 19.03
C VAL A 59 2.13 -1.82 19.04
N GLU A 60 3.18 -2.64 19.10
CA GLU A 60 4.57 -2.17 19.07
C GLU A 60 4.89 -1.42 17.78
N LEU A 61 4.50 -1.98 16.63
CA LEU A 61 4.63 -1.31 15.33
C LEU A 61 3.92 0.05 15.32
N LEU A 62 2.66 0.09 15.77
CA LEU A 62 1.86 1.32 15.78
C LEU A 62 2.51 2.39 16.66
N LEU A 63 2.86 2.08 17.91
CA LEU A 63 3.43 3.05 18.85
C LEU A 63 4.80 3.55 18.38
N HIS A 64 5.66 2.65 17.91
CA HIS A 64 6.97 3.00 17.39
C HIS A 64 6.88 3.94 16.18
N LYS A 65 6.05 3.59 15.19
CA LYS A 65 5.93 4.36 13.94
C LYS A 65 5.11 5.65 14.08
N SER A 66 4.23 5.72 15.08
CA SER A 66 3.44 6.93 15.38
C SER A 66 4.13 7.89 16.36
N GLU A 67 5.36 7.55 16.78
CA GLU A 67 6.15 8.32 17.75
C GLU A 67 5.40 8.59 19.06
N LYS A 68 4.60 7.60 19.50
CA LYS A 68 3.87 7.67 20.77
C LYS A 68 4.64 6.94 21.85
N GLU A 69 4.68 7.54 23.03
CA GLU A 69 5.27 6.91 24.20
C GLU A 69 4.60 5.59 24.53
N ASP A 70 5.40 4.63 24.97
CA ASP A 70 4.95 3.30 25.34
C ASP A 70 4.36 3.25 26.76
N THR A 71 3.27 3.98 26.95
CA THR A 71 2.50 4.01 28.20
C THR A 71 1.35 3.01 28.16
N GLU A 72 0.89 2.53 29.31
CA GLU A 72 -0.28 1.62 29.41
C GLU A 72 -1.54 2.22 28.74
N ALA A 73 -1.74 3.53 28.88
CA ALA A 73 -2.84 4.23 28.23
C ALA A 73 -2.73 4.17 26.69
N ASN A 74 -1.55 4.45 26.14
CA ASN A 74 -1.32 4.38 24.70
C ASN A 74 -1.39 2.94 24.18
N ARG A 75 -0.86 1.95 24.92
CA ARG A 75 -0.99 0.51 24.58
C ARG A 75 -2.46 0.07 24.53
N SER A 76 -3.28 0.54 25.47
CA SER A 76 -4.71 0.25 25.50
C SER A 76 -5.42 0.79 24.25
N GLU A 77 -5.17 2.06 23.88
CA GLU A 77 -5.75 2.67 22.68
C GLU A 77 -5.21 2.04 21.39
N ALA A 78 -3.89 1.84 21.29
CA ALA A 78 -3.26 1.12 20.20
C ALA A 78 -3.87 -0.28 20.01
N GLY A 79 -4.14 -0.99 21.11
CA GLY A 79 -4.79 -2.30 21.10
C GLY A 79 -6.18 -2.29 20.47
N LYS A 80 -6.95 -1.20 20.61
CA LYS A 80 -8.24 -1.02 19.94
C LYS A 80 -8.06 -0.74 18.45
N ILE A 81 -7.08 0.11 18.11
CA ILE A 81 -6.74 0.47 16.73
C ILE A 81 -6.32 -0.77 15.94
N VAL A 82 -5.30 -1.50 16.39
CA VAL A 82 -4.77 -2.64 15.63
C VAL A 82 -5.78 -3.77 15.50
N LYS A 83 -6.62 -3.99 16.52
CA LYS A 83 -7.74 -4.94 16.44
C LYS A 83 -8.71 -4.53 15.33
N ARG A 84 -9.00 -3.23 15.21
CA ARG A 84 -9.92 -2.71 14.20
C ARG A 84 -9.35 -2.83 12.78
N LEU A 85 -8.03 -2.72 12.66
CA LEU A 85 -7.25 -2.85 11.42
C LEU A 85 -6.78 -4.30 11.16
N VAL A 86 -7.39 -5.28 11.83
CA VAL A 86 -7.12 -6.73 11.71
C VAL A 86 -5.63 -7.12 11.81
N CYS A 87 -4.86 -6.31 12.55
CA CYS A 87 -3.41 -6.44 12.74
C CYS A 87 -2.60 -6.57 11.42
N LEU A 88 -3.13 -6.05 10.30
CA LEU A 88 -2.43 -6.11 9.02
C LEU A 88 -1.27 -5.10 9.00
N PRO A 89 0.00 -5.54 8.83
CA PRO A 89 1.17 -4.65 8.96
C PRO A 89 1.07 -3.38 8.14
N LEU A 90 0.64 -3.48 6.86
CA LEU A 90 0.51 -2.34 5.95
C LEU A 90 -0.45 -1.27 6.50
N VAL A 91 -1.61 -1.69 7.01
CA VAL A 91 -2.65 -0.77 7.47
C VAL A 91 -2.27 -0.17 8.82
N VAL A 92 -1.58 -0.94 9.65
CA VAL A 92 -1.03 -0.45 10.92
C VAL A 92 0.06 0.61 10.68
N ASP A 93 0.97 0.39 9.74
CA ASP A 93 2.02 1.36 9.37
C ASP A 93 1.40 2.64 8.77
N GLN A 94 0.39 2.51 7.89
CA GLN A 94 -0.35 3.66 7.37
C GLN A 94 -1.07 4.45 8.46
N ALA A 95 -1.74 3.78 9.40
CA ALA A 95 -2.36 4.42 10.55
C ALA A 95 -1.33 5.15 11.42
N ALA A 96 -0.17 4.54 11.63
CA ALA A 96 0.91 5.13 12.42
C ALA A 96 1.47 6.40 11.76
N ALA A 97 1.70 6.36 10.44
CA ALA A 97 2.13 7.51 9.66
C ALA A 97 1.11 8.66 9.72
N TYR A 98 -0.18 8.36 9.57
CA TYR A 98 -1.25 9.35 9.71
C TYR A 98 -1.26 10.01 11.10
N ILE A 99 -1.09 9.21 12.16
CA ILE A 99 -1.03 9.71 13.54
C ILE A 99 0.19 10.61 13.74
N SER A 100 1.38 10.19 13.29
CA SER A 100 2.62 10.95 13.46
C SER A 100 2.57 12.28 12.70
N LEU A 101 2.27 12.24 11.39
CA LEU A 101 2.32 13.42 10.52
C LEU A 101 1.30 14.51 10.91
N ARG A 102 0.15 14.14 11.49
CA ARG A 102 -0.85 15.11 11.98
C ARG A 102 -0.64 15.51 13.44
N HIS A 103 0.39 14.98 14.10
CA HIS A 103 0.55 15.04 15.55
C HIS A 103 -0.73 14.64 16.31
N LEU A 104 -1.47 13.68 15.76
CA LEU A 104 -2.79 13.31 16.25
C LEU A 104 -2.68 12.60 17.62
N PRO A 105 -3.51 12.92 18.61
CA PRO A 105 -3.64 12.08 19.79
C PRO A 105 -4.12 10.68 19.38
N ILE A 106 -3.47 9.62 19.86
CA ILE A 106 -3.79 8.24 19.47
C ILE A 106 -5.27 7.88 19.73
N THR A 107 -5.85 8.46 20.78
CA THR A 107 -7.28 8.34 21.16
C THR A 107 -8.24 8.83 20.08
N GLN A 108 -7.82 9.74 19.19
CA GLN A 108 -8.68 10.32 18.17
C GLN A 108 -8.69 9.54 16.85
N PHE A 109 -7.69 8.68 16.62
CA PHE A 109 -7.55 7.98 15.33
C PHE A 109 -8.80 7.17 14.97
N LEU A 110 -9.28 6.32 15.89
CA LEU A 110 -10.45 5.47 15.60
C LEU A 110 -11.69 6.28 15.24
N LYS A 111 -11.90 7.43 15.89
CA LYS A 111 -13.03 8.30 15.58
C LYS A 111 -12.95 8.81 14.13
N GLN A 112 -11.78 9.32 13.72
CA GLN A 112 -11.59 9.82 12.34
C GLN A 112 -11.67 8.69 11.32
N TYR A 113 -11.11 7.53 11.64
CA TYR A 113 -11.19 6.34 10.80
C TYR A 113 -12.63 5.88 10.56
N GLU A 114 -13.47 5.77 11.60
CA GLU A 114 -14.86 5.35 11.42
C GLU A 114 -15.70 6.39 10.66
N GLN A 115 -15.47 7.68 10.92
CA GLN A 115 -16.12 8.75 10.15
C GLN A 115 -15.77 8.65 8.67
N ARG A 116 -14.50 8.38 8.35
CA ARG A 116 -14.08 8.24 6.96
C ARG A 116 -14.61 6.95 6.32
N LYS A 117 -14.54 5.82 7.03
CA LYS A 117 -15.11 4.55 6.57
C LYS A 117 -16.59 4.70 6.23
N GLU A 118 -17.38 5.37 7.08
CA GLU A 118 -18.80 5.60 6.85
C GLU A 118 -19.04 6.47 5.61
N ALA A 119 -18.25 7.55 5.44
CA ALA A 119 -18.31 8.39 4.25
C ALA A 119 -18.03 7.55 2.99
N LEU A 120 -16.94 6.78 2.98
CA LEU A 120 -16.56 5.92 1.86
C LEU A 120 -17.65 4.90 1.52
N MET A 121 -18.27 4.25 2.51
CA MET A 121 -19.33 3.27 2.27
C MET A 121 -20.55 3.86 1.53
N LYS A 122 -20.79 5.17 1.61
CA LYS A 122 -21.85 5.85 0.83
C LYS A 122 -21.50 5.96 -0.66
N TYR A 123 -20.21 5.99 -1.01
CA TYR A 123 -19.72 6.14 -2.39
C TYR A 123 -19.27 4.82 -3.04
N VAL A 124 -18.87 3.81 -2.23
CA VAL A 124 -18.35 2.51 -2.70
C VAL A 124 -19.24 1.80 -3.75
N PRO A 125 -20.60 1.82 -3.69
CA PRO A 125 -21.44 1.11 -4.67
C PRO A 125 -21.21 1.53 -6.14
N ASN A 126 -20.61 2.71 -6.38
CA ASN A 126 -20.37 3.26 -7.72
C ASN A 126 -18.87 3.40 -8.04
N SER A 127 -18.00 2.63 -7.37
CA SER A 127 -16.53 2.74 -7.54
C SER A 127 -15.90 1.45 -8.08
N PRO A 128 -14.73 1.51 -8.74
CA PRO A 128 -13.97 0.31 -9.15
C PRO A 128 -13.63 -0.63 -7.99
N LEU A 129 -13.60 -0.12 -6.76
CA LEU A 129 -13.42 -0.91 -5.54
C LEU A 129 -14.56 -1.90 -5.31
N TRP A 130 -15.77 -1.61 -5.80
CA TRP A 130 -16.89 -2.53 -5.73
C TRP A 130 -16.61 -3.82 -6.50
N GLU A 131 -16.04 -3.69 -7.70
CA GLU A 131 -15.72 -4.84 -8.55
C GLU A 131 -14.59 -5.67 -7.94
N TYR A 132 -13.53 -5.02 -7.43
CA TYR A 132 -12.46 -5.69 -6.71
C TYR A 132 -12.98 -6.45 -5.47
N ARG A 133 -13.88 -5.83 -4.69
CA ARG A 133 -14.46 -6.43 -3.47
C ARG A 133 -15.39 -7.61 -3.73
N ARG A 134 -16.03 -7.69 -4.90
CA ARG A 134 -16.89 -8.84 -5.24
C ARG A 134 -16.11 -10.14 -5.42
N CYS A 135 -14.85 -10.02 -5.84
CA CYS A 135 -13.96 -11.17 -6.08
C CYS A 135 -13.28 -11.69 -4.81
N LEU A 136 -13.42 -10.98 -3.69
CA LEU A 136 -12.84 -11.31 -2.39
C LEU A 136 -13.82 -12.08 -1.51
N ASP A 137 -13.29 -12.89 -0.59
CA ASP A 137 -14.09 -13.46 0.50
C ASP A 137 -14.45 -12.42 1.57
N ASP A 138 -15.28 -12.78 2.55
CA ASP A 138 -15.77 -11.84 3.57
C ASP A 138 -14.67 -11.26 4.47
N ALA A 139 -13.61 -12.03 4.77
CA ALA A 139 -12.48 -11.56 5.58
C ALA A 139 -11.59 -10.62 4.77
N GLU A 140 -11.35 -10.95 3.50
CA GLU A 140 -10.61 -10.13 2.56
C GLU A 140 -11.34 -8.81 2.23
N ARG A 141 -12.67 -8.80 2.22
CA ARG A 141 -13.48 -7.59 2.03
C ARG A 141 -13.30 -6.56 3.13
N GLU A 142 -13.30 -6.98 4.40
CA GLU A 142 -13.08 -6.06 5.53
C GLU A 142 -11.62 -5.59 5.58
N THR A 143 -10.69 -6.47 5.24
CA THR A 143 -9.26 -6.14 5.10
C THR A 143 -9.05 -5.08 4.02
N SER A 144 -9.61 -5.31 2.82
CA SER A 144 -9.55 -4.37 1.70
C SER A 144 -10.18 -3.02 2.04
N LEU A 145 -11.31 -3.01 2.75
CA LEU A 145 -11.92 -1.76 3.19
C LEU A 145 -11.04 -1.02 4.20
N SER A 146 -10.33 -1.74 5.07
CA SER A 146 -9.37 -1.13 6.00
C SER A 146 -8.19 -0.51 5.27
N VAL A 147 -7.58 -1.22 4.32
CA VAL A 147 -6.51 -0.68 3.45
C VAL A 147 -6.97 0.57 2.72
N PHE A 148 -8.15 0.51 2.11
CA PHE A 148 -8.65 1.64 1.33
C PHE A 148 -8.97 2.86 2.22
N THR A 149 -9.54 2.63 3.40
CA THR A 149 -9.86 3.72 4.35
C THR A 149 -8.59 4.41 4.84
N THR A 150 -7.55 3.68 5.23
CA THR A 150 -6.29 4.29 5.69
C THR A 150 -5.52 4.97 4.56
N TRP A 151 -5.56 4.40 3.35
CA TRP A 151 -5.00 5.06 2.17
C TRP A 151 -5.73 6.37 1.87
N GLU A 152 -7.06 6.38 1.87
CA GLU A 152 -7.84 7.57 1.55
C GLU A 152 -7.68 8.66 2.62
N MET A 153 -7.58 8.29 3.90
CA MET A 153 -7.24 9.23 4.97
C MET A 153 -5.89 9.89 4.71
N SER A 154 -4.87 9.09 4.35
CA SER A 154 -3.53 9.58 4.04
C SER A 154 -3.51 10.45 2.78
N PHE A 155 -4.24 10.06 1.74
CA PHE A 155 -4.36 10.83 0.50
C PHE A 155 -5.09 12.16 0.72
N SER A 156 -6.18 12.15 1.50
CA SER A 156 -6.91 13.37 1.86
C SER A 156 -6.03 14.35 2.64
N GLN A 157 -5.14 13.82 3.49
CA GLN A 157 -4.20 14.66 4.24
C GLN A 157 -3.25 15.43 3.31
N ILE A 158 -2.79 14.81 2.21
CA ILE A 158 -1.94 15.49 1.21
C ILE A 158 -2.69 16.69 0.60
N ALA A 159 -3.98 16.52 0.32
CA ALA A 159 -4.81 17.58 -0.25
C ALA A 159 -5.20 18.69 0.74
N GLU A 160 -5.05 18.47 2.05
CA GLU A 160 -5.31 19.48 3.10
C GLU A 160 -4.09 20.35 3.43
N MET A 161 -2.94 20.09 2.81
CA MET A 161 -1.66 20.78 3.04
C MET A 161 -1.33 21.75 1.89
N ASP A 162 -0.33 22.63 2.07
CA ASP A 162 0.03 23.76 1.20
C ASP A 162 0.12 23.44 -0.32
N GLN A 163 0.15 24.48 -1.16
CA GLN A 163 0.19 24.43 -2.64
C GLN A 163 1.17 23.42 -3.27
N GLU A 164 2.27 23.08 -2.59
CA GLU A 164 3.25 22.09 -3.07
C GLU A 164 2.72 20.64 -3.01
N GLN A 165 1.70 20.36 -2.18
CA GLN A 165 1.13 19.03 -2.02
C GLN A 165 -0.03 18.72 -2.98
N ASP A 166 -0.63 19.74 -3.59
CA ASP A 166 -1.54 19.57 -4.74
C ASP A 166 -0.83 18.86 -5.91
N ALA A 167 0.46 19.15 -6.11
CA ALA A 167 1.30 18.49 -7.12
C ALA A 167 1.44 16.98 -6.84
N ILE A 168 1.62 16.60 -5.57
CA ILE A 168 1.73 15.20 -5.14
C ILE A 168 0.40 14.48 -5.35
N GLY A 169 -0.71 15.09 -4.94
CA GLY A 169 -2.05 14.54 -5.16
C GLY A 169 -2.34 14.33 -6.64
N HIS A 170 -1.97 15.29 -7.49
CA HIS A 170 -2.10 15.19 -8.94
C HIS A 170 -1.24 14.06 -9.49
N PHE A 171 0.03 13.97 -9.10
CA PHE A 171 0.95 12.93 -9.55
C PHE A 171 0.45 11.52 -9.18
N LEU A 172 0.05 11.31 -7.93
CA LEU A 172 -0.51 10.02 -7.47
C LEU A 172 -1.81 9.67 -8.23
N THR A 173 -2.64 10.66 -8.54
CA THR A 173 -3.84 10.46 -9.36
C THR A 173 -3.48 10.06 -10.79
N LEU A 174 -2.48 10.72 -11.40
CA LEU A 174 -1.97 10.35 -12.72
C LEU A 174 -1.43 8.92 -12.74
N LEU A 175 -0.68 8.51 -11.70
CA LEU A 175 -0.16 7.15 -11.59
C LEU A 175 -1.25 6.08 -11.59
N SER A 176 -2.46 6.40 -11.11
CA SER A 176 -3.59 5.46 -11.13
C SER A 176 -4.09 5.08 -12.52
N TYR A 177 -3.74 5.87 -13.56
CA TYR A 177 -4.06 5.58 -14.96
C TYR A 177 -3.00 4.70 -15.65
N PHE A 178 -1.80 4.54 -15.06
CA PHE A 178 -0.75 3.70 -15.63
C PHE A 178 -0.89 2.24 -15.25
N ASN A 179 -0.18 1.38 -15.98
CA ASN A 179 -0.06 -0.02 -15.61
C ASN A 179 0.78 -0.13 -14.32
N PRO A 180 0.26 -0.77 -13.25
CA PRO A 180 0.94 -0.82 -11.95
C PRO A 180 2.27 -1.58 -11.97
N ALA A 181 2.52 -2.41 -12.99
CA ALA A 181 3.76 -3.18 -13.11
C ALA A 181 4.83 -2.52 -14.00
N LYS A 182 4.45 -1.54 -14.84
CA LYS A 182 5.35 -0.92 -15.81
C LYS A 182 5.01 0.55 -16.00
N ILE A 183 5.59 1.39 -15.15
CA ILE A 183 5.61 2.83 -15.31
C ILE A 183 7.01 3.19 -15.84
N SER A 184 7.10 3.58 -17.10
CA SER A 184 8.39 3.91 -17.73
C SER A 184 8.84 5.32 -17.35
N GLU A 185 10.08 5.46 -16.88
CA GLU A 185 10.70 6.77 -16.62
C GLU A 185 10.68 7.67 -17.86
N PHE A 186 10.77 7.07 -19.05
CA PHE A 186 10.76 7.77 -20.34
C PHE A 186 9.55 8.72 -20.50
N ILE A 187 8.39 8.34 -19.97
CA ILE A 187 7.17 9.17 -20.06
C ILE A 187 7.37 10.51 -19.32
N PHE A 188 8.09 10.48 -18.21
CA PHE A 188 8.37 11.69 -17.42
C PHE A 188 9.53 12.48 -18.00
N SER A 189 10.58 11.81 -18.51
CA SER A 189 11.74 12.49 -19.09
C SER A 189 11.39 13.27 -20.37
N GLU A 190 10.59 12.69 -21.27
CA GLU A 190 10.16 13.37 -22.50
C GLU A 190 9.22 14.53 -22.20
N CYS A 191 8.24 14.31 -21.32
CA CYS A 191 7.31 15.36 -20.91
C CYS A 191 8.06 16.55 -20.29
N SER A 192 9.10 16.29 -19.50
CA SER A 192 9.96 17.33 -18.98
C SER A 192 10.75 18.05 -20.09
N ALA A 193 11.42 17.30 -20.98
CA ALA A 193 12.25 17.88 -22.03
C ALA A 193 11.45 18.79 -22.96
N GLU A 194 10.26 18.35 -23.40
CA GLU A 194 9.38 19.15 -24.26
C GLU A 194 8.87 20.41 -23.55
N ASN A 195 8.45 20.30 -22.28
CA ASN A 195 7.90 21.44 -21.54
C ASN A 195 8.97 22.42 -21.06
N PHE A 196 10.19 21.95 -20.78
CA PHE A 196 11.34 22.80 -20.47
C PHE A 196 11.73 23.64 -21.69
N LEU A 197 11.77 23.04 -22.88
CA LEU A 197 12.05 23.74 -24.13
C LEU A 197 10.94 24.73 -24.52
N ALA A 198 9.69 24.44 -24.15
CA ALA A 198 8.54 25.31 -24.40
C ALA A 198 8.31 26.41 -23.33
N GLY A 199 9.06 26.40 -22.22
CA GLY A 199 8.87 27.34 -21.10
C GLY A 199 7.53 27.17 -20.35
N SER A 200 6.89 26.01 -20.47
CA SER A 200 5.53 25.74 -19.99
C SER A 200 5.46 24.49 -19.10
N MET A 201 6.39 24.35 -18.15
CA MET A 201 6.40 23.21 -17.24
C MET A 201 5.14 23.18 -16.37
N PRO A 202 4.36 22.07 -16.37
CA PRO A 202 3.20 21.94 -15.50
C PRO A 202 3.61 22.09 -14.03
N GLU A 203 2.79 22.81 -13.23
CA GLU A 203 3.08 23.05 -11.81
C GLU A 203 3.36 21.77 -11.04
N TRP A 204 2.63 20.69 -11.33
CA TRP A 204 2.81 19.41 -10.63
C TRP A 204 4.17 18.75 -10.86
N LEU A 205 4.83 19.06 -11.98
CA LEU A 205 6.14 18.49 -12.33
C LEU A 205 7.29 19.20 -11.59
N LYS A 206 7.07 20.42 -11.09
CA LYS A 206 8.09 21.24 -10.41
C LYS A 206 8.62 20.61 -9.13
N VAL A 207 7.83 19.80 -8.41
CA VAL A 207 8.26 19.08 -7.20
C VAL A 207 9.42 18.11 -7.47
N PHE A 208 9.54 17.63 -8.71
CA PHE A 208 10.64 16.73 -9.12
C PHE A 208 11.90 17.48 -9.58
N TYR A 209 11.87 18.81 -9.59
CA TYR A 209 12.99 19.68 -9.92
C TYR A 209 13.43 20.46 -8.67
N PRO A 210 14.51 20.04 -7.99
CA PRO A 210 15.01 20.79 -6.83
C PRO A 210 15.36 22.22 -7.27
N HIS A 211 14.98 23.19 -6.45
CA HIS A 211 15.31 24.60 -6.71
C HIS A 211 16.83 24.78 -6.74
N GLY A 212 17.39 25.02 -7.94
CA GLY A 212 18.80 25.37 -8.11
C GLY A 212 19.67 24.38 -8.92
N ALA A 213 19.10 23.65 -9.88
CA ALA A 213 19.88 22.97 -10.92
C ALA A 213 19.98 23.83 -12.19
#